data_AF-A0A4Q5WHD1-F1
#
_entry.id   AF-A0A4Q5WHD1-F1
#
_cell.length_a   1.000
_cell.length_b   1.000
_cell.length_c   1.000
_cell.angle_alpha   90.00
_cell.angle_beta   90.00
_cell.angle_gamma   90.00
#
_symmetry.space_group_name_H-M   'P 1'
#
loop_
_entity.id
_entity.type
_entity.pdbx_description
1 polymer ?
#
loop_
_entity_poly.entity_id
_entity_poly.type
_entity_poly.pdbx_seq_one_letter_code
_entity_poly.pdbx_strand_id
1 'polypeptide(L)'
;VLEGGAIDWDGEGTILTTKECLLNPNRNPLMSESDVKAMLHDALGSRTTIWINRGLLNDHTDGHVDNIARFLAPGVVACQSAADADDPNAARLDEIAEQLENQRDARGRLLKVVRIPSPGRVENEDGDVVPASHMNFLIGNATVVVPTYGTPSAQRAVDALKPYFPGRNVVGLPSRHILSGGGSFHCITQQQPA
;
A
#
# COMPACT_ATOMS: atom_id res chain seq x y z
N VAL A 1 -13.91 -6.09 12.92
CA VAL A 1 -12.50 -6.50 12.73
C VAL A 1 -11.87 -5.54 11.74
N LEU A 2 -10.71 -4.97 12.08
CA LEU A 2 -9.94 -4.05 11.24
C LEU A 2 -8.46 -4.17 11.60
N GLU A 3 -7.62 -4.36 10.60
CA GLU A 3 -6.15 -4.37 10.73
C GLU A 3 -5.56 -3.03 10.26
N GLY A 4 -4.50 -2.55 10.94
CA GLY A 4 -3.87 -1.28 10.58
C GLY A 4 -3.31 -1.25 9.15
N GLY A 5 -2.83 -2.39 8.62
CA GLY A 5 -2.33 -2.48 7.23
C GLY A 5 -3.42 -2.47 6.16
N ALA A 6 -4.68 -2.66 6.54
CA ALA A 6 -5.81 -2.63 5.60
C ALA A 6 -6.22 -1.20 5.20
N ILE A 7 -5.73 -0.18 5.92
CA ILE A 7 -6.03 1.22 5.68
C ILE A 7 -4.76 2.08 5.61
N ASP A 8 -4.83 3.18 4.86
CA ASP A 8 -3.81 4.23 4.87
C ASP A 8 -4.51 5.60 4.87
N TRP A 9 -3.93 6.61 5.51
CA TRP A 9 -4.61 7.87 5.81
C TRP A 9 -3.76 9.09 5.45
N ASP A 10 -4.39 10.10 4.83
CA ASP A 10 -3.71 11.32 4.41
C ASP A 10 -3.58 12.39 5.52
N GLY A 11 -4.24 12.19 6.66
CA GLY A 11 -4.30 13.15 7.76
C GLY A 11 -5.24 14.34 7.54
N GLU A 12 -5.92 14.42 6.39
CA GLU A 12 -6.89 15.47 6.03
C GLU A 12 -8.31 14.93 5.78
N GLY A 13 -8.56 13.70 6.23
CA GLY A 13 -9.88 13.07 6.24
C GLY A 13 -10.11 12.06 5.11
N THR A 14 -9.08 11.65 4.38
CA THR A 14 -9.19 10.67 3.29
C THR A 14 -8.53 9.36 3.65
N ILE A 15 -9.31 8.29 3.76
CA ILE A 15 -8.80 6.93 3.94
C ILE A 15 -8.69 6.24 2.58
N LEU A 16 -7.63 5.49 2.39
CA LEU A 16 -7.44 4.54 1.30
C LEU A 16 -7.54 3.11 1.86
N THR A 17 -8.23 2.23 1.13
CA THR A 17 -8.42 0.82 1.53
C THR A 17 -8.68 -0.05 0.30
N THR A 18 -8.71 -1.38 0.49
CA THR A 18 -9.19 -2.33 -0.52
C THR A 18 -10.57 -2.90 -0.18
N LYS A 19 -11.35 -3.25 -1.21
CA LYS A 19 -12.61 -4.01 -1.08
C LYS A 19 -12.33 -5.45 -0.73
N GLU A 20 -11.32 -6.06 -1.37
CA GLU A 20 -10.90 -7.45 -1.14
C GLU A 20 -10.65 -7.76 0.34
N CYS A 21 -10.09 -6.82 1.10
CA CYS A 21 -9.86 -7.00 2.53
C CYS A 21 -11.11 -6.65 3.35
N LEU A 22 -11.57 -5.40 3.31
CA LEU A 22 -12.58 -4.93 4.27
C LEU A 22 -13.99 -5.46 4.04
N LEU A 23 -14.30 -5.90 2.82
CA LEU A 23 -15.57 -6.53 2.47
C LEU A 23 -15.46 -8.06 2.41
N ASN A 24 -14.32 -8.62 2.80
CA ASN A 24 -14.16 -10.06 2.88
C ASN A 24 -15.14 -10.64 3.92
N PRO A 25 -15.86 -11.72 3.61
CA PRO A 25 -16.73 -12.40 4.57
C PRO A 25 -16.00 -12.88 5.84
N ASN A 26 -14.68 -13.08 5.78
CA ASN A 26 -13.87 -13.47 6.95
C ASN A 26 -13.59 -12.31 7.92
N ARG A 27 -13.89 -11.05 7.56
CA ARG A 27 -13.76 -9.87 8.43
C ARG A 27 -15.07 -9.54 9.11
N ASN A 28 -15.97 -8.86 8.40
CA ASN A 28 -17.21 -8.32 8.95
C ASN A 28 -18.41 -8.76 8.09
N PRO A 29 -18.79 -10.06 8.08
CA PRO A 29 -19.72 -10.63 7.10
C PRO A 29 -21.15 -10.04 7.13
N LEU A 30 -21.51 -9.34 8.20
CA LEU A 30 -22.84 -8.72 8.36
C LEU A 30 -22.86 -7.24 7.95
N MET A 31 -21.74 -6.69 7.49
CA MET A 31 -21.59 -5.27 7.19
C MET A 31 -21.55 -5.03 5.70
N SER A 32 -22.35 -4.07 5.23
CA SER A 32 -22.26 -3.54 3.87
C SER A 32 -21.06 -2.60 3.72
N GLU A 33 -20.68 -2.28 2.48
CA GLU A 33 -19.66 -1.25 2.19
C GLU A 33 -20.02 0.10 2.84
N SER A 34 -21.31 0.47 2.89
CA SER A 34 -21.77 1.68 3.57
C SER A 34 -21.60 1.61 5.08
N ASP A 35 -21.81 0.45 5.71
CA ASP A 35 -21.63 0.30 7.15
C ASP A 35 -20.15 0.39 7.53
N VAL A 36 -19.29 -0.27 6.75
CA VAL A 36 -17.82 -0.18 6.95
C VAL A 36 -17.35 1.26 6.77
N LYS A 37 -17.81 1.95 5.72
CA LYS A 37 -17.51 3.37 5.51
C LYS A 37 -17.96 4.24 6.68
N ALA A 38 -19.17 4.05 7.18
CA ALA A 38 -19.68 4.80 8.32
C ALA A 38 -18.83 4.59 9.57
N MET A 39 -18.41 3.34 9.85
CA MET A 39 -17.49 3.07 10.96
C MET A 39 -16.13 3.73 10.79
N LEU A 40 -15.53 3.69 9.59
CA LEU A 40 -14.25 4.35 9.32
C LEU A 40 -14.35 5.87 9.51
N HIS A 41 -15.48 6.47 9.16
CA HIS A 41 -15.72 7.89 9.38
C HIS A 41 -15.87 8.21 10.88
N ASP A 42 -16.67 7.43 11.61
CA ASP A 42 -16.93 7.65 13.03
C ASP A 42 -15.70 7.40 13.90
N ALA A 43 -15.01 6.26 13.70
CA ALA A 43 -13.88 5.86 14.53
C ALA A 43 -12.59 6.63 14.23
N LEU A 44 -12.36 7.02 12.97
CA LEU A 44 -11.08 7.60 12.52
C LEU A 44 -11.20 9.05 12.05
N GLY A 45 -12.39 9.66 12.14
CA GLY A 45 -12.62 11.05 11.73
C GLY A 45 -12.48 11.31 10.23
N SER A 46 -12.52 10.25 9.41
CA SER A 46 -12.47 10.38 7.96
C SER A 46 -13.79 10.92 7.39
N ARG A 47 -13.71 11.54 6.21
CA ARG A 47 -14.84 12.12 5.47
C ARG A 47 -15.04 11.45 4.13
N THR A 48 -14.00 10.81 3.60
CA THR A 48 -14.04 10.09 2.33
C THR A 48 -13.17 8.86 2.45
N THR A 49 -13.65 7.78 1.85
CA THR A 49 -12.93 6.51 1.70
C THR A 49 -12.78 6.23 0.22
N ILE A 50 -11.54 6.04 -0.23
CA ILE A 50 -11.21 5.58 -1.57
C ILE A 50 -11.03 4.07 -1.51
N TRP A 51 -11.77 3.36 -2.37
CA TRP A 51 -11.82 1.91 -2.40
C TRP A 51 -11.11 1.39 -3.65
N ILE A 52 -9.97 0.73 -3.43
CA ILE A 52 -9.31 -0.07 -4.45
C ILE A 52 -9.98 -1.45 -4.52
N ASN A 53 -10.17 -2.02 -5.70
CA ASN A 53 -10.88 -3.29 -5.81
C ASN A 53 -10.17 -4.46 -5.11
N ARG A 54 -8.87 -4.62 -5.35
CA ARG A 54 -8.08 -5.80 -4.95
C ARG A 54 -6.61 -5.48 -4.73
N GLY A 55 -5.93 -6.32 -3.96
CA GLY A 55 -4.50 -6.28 -3.69
C GLY A 55 -3.66 -7.23 -4.54
N LEU A 56 -2.53 -7.66 -3.98
CA LEU A 56 -1.51 -8.44 -4.69
C LEU A 56 -1.94 -9.91 -4.84
N LEU A 57 -1.39 -10.57 -5.85
CA LEU A 57 -1.50 -12.01 -6.00
C LEU A 57 -0.84 -12.71 -4.80
N ASN A 58 -1.50 -13.76 -4.30
CA ASN A 58 -1.04 -14.59 -3.17
C ASN A 58 -0.83 -13.80 -1.86
N ASP A 59 -1.50 -12.65 -1.71
CA ASP A 59 -1.51 -11.92 -0.46
C ASP A 59 -2.45 -12.57 0.57
N HIS A 60 -1.85 -13.23 1.55
CA HIS A 60 -2.54 -13.88 2.68
C HIS A 60 -3.35 -12.92 3.56
N THR A 61 -3.22 -11.60 3.39
CA THR A 61 -3.99 -10.59 4.14
C THR A 61 -5.34 -10.26 3.49
N ASP A 62 -5.70 -10.92 2.40
CA ASP A 62 -6.85 -10.56 1.54
C ASP A 62 -6.66 -9.18 0.89
N GLY A 63 -5.42 -8.83 0.55
CA GLY A 63 -5.09 -7.64 -0.21
C GLY A 63 -5.05 -6.37 0.63
N HIS A 64 -4.22 -6.34 1.67
CA HIS A 64 -3.97 -5.11 2.43
C HIS A 64 -3.47 -3.98 1.52
N VAL A 65 -3.94 -2.76 1.81
CA VAL A 65 -3.61 -1.58 1.01
C VAL A 65 -2.16 -1.16 1.16
N ASP A 66 -1.54 -1.46 2.30
CA ASP A 66 -0.15 -1.10 2.59
C ASP A 66 0.88 -1.79 1.68
N ASN A 67 0.50 -2.89 1.02
CA ASN A 67 1.27 -3.56 -0.03
C ASN A 67 1.04 -2.98 -1.43
N ILE A 68 0.10 -2.06 -1.60
CA ILE A 68 -0.38 -1.61 -2.91
C ILE A 68 -0.17 -0.13 -3.14
N ALA A 69 -0.66 0.68 -2.20
CA ALA A 69 -0.72 2.12 -2.35
C ALA A 69 -0.65 2.82 -0.99
N ARG A 70 0.07 3.94 -0.94
CA ARG A 70 0.36 4.69 0.28
C ARG A 70 0.28 6.19 0.00
N PHE A 71 -0.32 6.96 0.89
CA PHE A 71 -0.23 8.41 0.83
C PHE A 71 1.22 8.86 1.08
N LEU A 72 1.69 9.76 0.24
CA LEU A 72 2.96 10.46 0.41
C LEU A 72 2.76 11.86 0.98
N ALA A 73 1.61 12.45 0.69
CA ALA A 73 1.11 13.72 1.21
C ALA A 73 -0.40 13.81 0.95
N PRO A 74 -1.13 14.78 1.54
CA PRO A 74 -2.51 15.05 1.16
C PRO A 74 -2.67 15.25 -0.36
N GLY A 75 -3.55 14.47 -0.98
CA GLY A 75 -3.78 14.48 -2.43
C GLY A 75 -2.67 13.81 -3.28
N VAL A 76 -1.65 13.21 -2.68
CA VAL A 76 -0.56 12.52 -3.39
C VAL A 76 -0.46 11.08 -2.90
N VAL A 77 -0.74 10.13 -3.79
CA VAL A 77 -0.69 8.69 -3.49
C VAL A 77 0.37 8.03 -4.35
N ALA A 78 1.20 7.19 -3.76
CA ALA A 78 2.03 6.28 -4.52
C ALA A 78 1.33 4.92 -4.66
N CYS A 79 1.46 4.29 -5.82
CA CYS A 79 1.05 2.92 -6.06
C CYS A 79 2.11 2.18 -6.88
N GLN A 80 2.07 0.86 -6.87
CA GLN A 80 3.01 0.09 -7.66
C GLN A 80 2.70 0.15 -9.16
N SER A 81 3.74 -0.01 -9.98
CA SER A 81 3.67 -0.29 -11.41
C SER A 81 4.61 -1.44 -11.74
N ALA A 82 4.24 -2.29 -12.70
CA ALA A 82 5.07 -3.43 -13.10
C ALA A 82 6.51 -2.99 -13.40
N ALA A 83 7.49 -3.64 -12.77
CA ALA A 83 8.89 -3.34 -13.03
C ALA A 83 9.39 -3.88 -14.36
N ASP A 84 8.84 -5.02 -14.78
CA ASP A 84 9.25 -5.85 -15.92
C ASP A 84 8.02 -6.49 -16.59
N ALA A 85 8.19 -7.04 -17.80
CA ALA A 85 7.08 -7.56 -18.60
C ALA A 85 6.43 -8.85 -18.06
N ASP A 86 7.13 -9.60 -17.22
CA ASP A 86 6.68 -10.86 -16.61
C ASP A 86 6.17 -10.67 -15.16
N ASP A 87 5.94 -9.42 -14.74
CA ASP A 87 5.40 -9.11 -13.43
C ASP A 87 4.01 -9.76 -13.25
N PRO A 88 3.85 -10.67 -12.27
CA PRO A 88 2.60 -11.41 -12.08
C PRO A 88 1.41 -10.52 -11.71
N ASN A 89 1.66 -9.28 -11.27
CA ASN A 89 0.65 -8.32 -10.87
C ASN A 89 0.39 -7.23 -11.92
N ALA A 90 1.05 -7.23 -13.08
CA ALA A 90 1.02 -6.11 -14.04
C ALA A 90 -0.39 -5.55 -14.31
N ALA A 91 -1.33 -6.42 -14.70
CA ALA A 91 -2.71 -6.01 -14.97
C ALA A 91 -3.44 -5.45 -13.73
N ARG A 92 -3.16 -5.97 -12.52
CA ARG A 92 -3.74 -5.46 -11.28
C ARG A 92 -3.18 -4.08 -10.95
N LEU A 93 -1.87 -3.90 -11.12
CA LEU A 93 -1.19 -2.64 -10.82
C LEU A 93 -1.66 -1.51 -11.75
N ASP A 94 -1.87 -1.81 -13.03
CA ASP A 94 -2.44 -0.83 -13.97
C ASP A 94 -3.88 -0.46 -13.61
N GLU A 95 -4.72 -1.46 -13.29
CA GLU A 95 -6.10 -1.24 -12.83
C GLU A 95 -6.15 -0.36 -11.57
N ILE A 96 -5.26 -0.61 -10.60
CA ILE A 96 -5.15 0.19 -9.37
C ILE A 96 -4.77 1.64 -9.69
N ALA A 97 -3.79 1.84 -10.57
CA ALA A 97 -3.36 3.18 -10.93
C ALA A 97 -4.48 3.95 -11.65
N GLU A 98 -5.17 3.32 -12.60
CA GLU A 98 -6.34 3.91 -13.29
C GLU A 98 -7.47 4.27 -12.32
N GLN A 99 -7.74 3.40 -11.33
CA GLN A 99 -8.71 3.71 -10.28
C GLN A 99 -8.30 4.97 -9.54
N LEU A 100 -7.07 5.02 -9.01
CA LEU A 100 -6.57 6.15 -8.21
C LEU A 100 -6.53 7.47 -8.99
N GLU A 101 -6.14 7.44 -10.26
CA GLU A 101 -6.02 8.63 -11.12
C GLU A 101 -7.37 9.35 -11.31
N ASN A 102 -8.49 8.63 -11.13
CA ASN A 102 -9.86 9.16 -11.25
C ASN A 102 -10.52 9.51 -9.91
N GLN A 103 -9.79 9.39 -8.79
CA GLN A 103 -10.34 9.65 -7.45
C GLN A 103 -10.06 11.06 -6.97
N ARG A 104 -10.92 11.53 -6.08
CA ARG A 104 -10.74 12.78 -5.34
C ARG A 104 -10.69 12.50 -3.85
N ASP A 105 -9.87 13.29 -3.17
CA ASP A 105 -9.76 13.21 -1.72
C ASP A 105 -10.87 13.99 -1.00
N ALA A 106 -10.87 13.96 0.33
CA ALA A 106 -11.88 14.62 1.17
C ALA A 106 -11.94 16.15 1.02
N ARG A 107 -10.93 16.77 0.39
CA ARG A 107 -10.86 18.21 0.09
C ARG A 107 -11.20 18.50 -1.37
N GLY A 108 -11.60 17.49 -2.13
CA GLY A 108 -11.99 17.59 -3.54
C GLY A 108 -10.80 17.67 -4.50
N ARG A 109 -9.56 17.46 -4.05
CA ARG A 109 -8.37 17.46 -4.92
C ARG A 109 -8.37 16.17 -5.72
N LEU A 110 -8.09 16.26 -7.03
CA LEU A 110 -7.80 15.08 -7.82
C LEU A 110 -6.48 14.48 -7.34
N LEU A 111 -6.42 13.17 -7.15
CA LEU A 111 -5.19 12.53 -6.67
C LEU A 111 -4.08 12.67 -7.71
N LYS A 112 -2.90 13.09 -7.25
CA LYS A 112 -1.65 12.89 -7.98
C LYS A 112 -1.15 11.48 -7.69
N VAL A 113 -1.17 10.63 -8.71
CA VAL A 113 -0.69 9.24 -8.60
C VAL A 113 0.78 9.16 -8.98
N VAL A 114 1.57 8.53 -8.10
CA VAL A 114 3.01 8.32 -8.26
C VAL A 114 3.26 6.84 -8.45
N ARG A 115 3.64 6.44 -9.66
CA ARG A 115 3.91 5.04 -9.98
C ARG A 115 5.31 4.66 -9.54
N ILE A 116 5.41 3.71 -8.61
CA ILE A 116 6.66 3.18 -8.06
C ILE A 116 6.88 1.79 -8.67
N PRO A 117 8.05 1.49 -9.26
CA PRO A 117 8.33 0.14 -9.74
C PRO A 117 8.10 -0.89 -8.63
N SER A 118 7.36 -1.96 -8.92
CA SER A 118 7.20 -3.11 -8.05
C SER A 118 8.54 -3.86 -7.89
N PRO A 119 8.62 -4.87 -7.01
CA PRO A 119 9.75 -5.78 -6.99
C PRO A 119 9.88 -6.66 -8.25
N GLY A 120 8.86 -6.76 -9.10
CA GLY A 120 8.78 -7.75 -10.18
C GLY A 120 8.40 -9.14 -9.67
N ARG A 121 8.78 -10.20 -10.40
CA ARG A 121 8.59 -11.59 -9.97
C ARG A 121 9.54 -11.92 -8.82
N VAL A 122 8.98 -12.23 -7.66
CA VAL A 122 9.70 -12.75 -6.49
C VAL A 122 9.07 -14.08 -6.10
N GLU A 123 9.90 -15.09 -5.88
CA GLU A 123 9.48 -16.45 -5.54
C GLU A 123 10.05 -16.88 -4.18
N ASN A 124 9.33 -17.76 -3.49
CA ASN A 124 9.83 -18.46 -2.30
C ASN A 124 10.72 -19.66 -2.68
N GLU A 125 11.15 -20.43 -1.68
CA GLU A 125 11.98 -21.63 -1.89
C GLU A 125 11.26 -22.74 -2.67
N ASP A 126 9.93 -22.77 -2.64
CA ASP A 126 9.08 -23.74 -3.34
C ASP A 126 8.77 -23.33 -4.80
N GLY A 127 9.20 -22.12 -5.22
CA GLY A 127 8.95 -21.56 -6.55
C GLY A 127 7.60 -20.85 -6.70
N ASP A 128 6.86 -20.66 -5.61
CA ASP A 128 5.60 -19.91 -5.61
C ASP A 128 5.86 -18.40 -5.62
N VAL A 129 5.07 -17.68 -6.42
CA VAL A 129 5.07 -16.21 -6.42
C VAL A 129 4.59 -15.69 -5.06
N VAL A 130 5.38 -14.80 -4.45
CA VAL A 130 5.05 -14.17 -3.16
C VAL A 130 4.65 -12.70 -3.32
N PRO A 131 3.83 -12.15 -2.40
CA PRO A 131 3.32 -10.77 -2.48
C PRO A 131 4.38 -9.73 -2.05
N ALA A 132 5.55 -9.74 -2.70
CA ALA A 132 6.61 -8.77 -2.43
C ALA A 132 6.17 -7.35 -2.85
N SER A 133 6.40 -6.35 -1.99
CA SER A 133 6.03 -4.97 -2.29
C SER A 133 7.02 -3.95 -1.73
N HIS A 134 7.50 -3.05 -2.59
CA HIS A 134 8.27 -1.89 -2.14
C HIS A 134 7.42 -0.88 -1.37
N MET A 135 6.08 -0.96 -1.46
CA MET A 135 5.13 -0.05 -0.78
C MET A 135 4.99 -0.31 0.71
N ASN A 136 5.40 -1.48 1.18
CA ASN A 136 5.36 -1.83 2.60
C ASN A 136 6.51 -1.18 3.39
N PHE A 137 6.82 0.07 3.04
CA PHE A 137 7.86 0.90 3.66
C PHE A 137 7.38 1.53 4.97
N LEU A 138 8.34 1.80 5.84
CA LEU A 138 8.16 2.51 7.09
C LEU A 138 8.56 3.97 6.93
N ILE A 139 7.70 4.91 7.36
CA ILE A 139 8.05 6.33 7.48
C ILE A 139 8.39 6.61 8.95
N GLY A 140 9.66 6.89 9.23
CA GLY A 140 10.12 7.41 10.52
C GLY A 140 10.29 8.93 10.51
N ASN A 141 10.65 9.48 11.69
CA ASN A 141 10.87 10.94 11.84
C ASN A 141 11.98 11.46 10.92
N ALA A 142 13.09 10.73 10.80
CA ALA A 142 14.27 11.13 10.02
C ALA A 142 14.55 10.23 8.80
N THR A 143 13.94 9.04 8.73
CA THR A 143 14.30 8.02 7.74
C THR A 143 13.05 7.33 7.20
N VAL A 144 13.02 7.05 5.90
CA VAL A 144 12.07 6.14 5.27
C VAL A 144 12.80 4.86 4.89
N VAL A 145 12.30 3.71 5.36
CA VAL A 145 12.93 2.41 5.13
C VAL A 145 12.08 1.63 4.13
N VAL A 146 12.61 1.46 2.92
CA VAL A 146 11.97 0.76 1.80
C VAL A 146 12.44 -0.69 1.78
N PRO A 147 11.54 -1.68 1.80
CA PRO A 147 11.94 -3.08 1.72
C PRO A 147 12.47 -3.42 0.35
N THR A 148 13.55 -4.21 0.28
CA THR A 148 14.15 -4.68 -0.97
C THR A 148 14.23 -6.20 -1.01
N TYR A 149 14.16 -6.74 -2.22
CA TYR A 149 14.01 -8.18 -2.45
C TYR A 149 15.08 -8.75 -3.38
N GLY A 150 16.22 -8.07 -3.51
CA GLY A 150 17.31 -8.49 -4.40
C GLY A 150 16.97 -8.41 -5.88
N THR A 151 15.96 -7.63 -6.26
CA THR A 151 15.52 -7.43 -7.64
C THR A 151 16.08 -6.12 -8.21
N PRO A 152 16.25 -6.00 -9.54
CA PRO A 152 16.84 -4.80 -10.17
C PRO A 152 16.04 -3.50 -9.96
N SER A 153 14.75 -3.60 -9.61
CA SER A 153 13.87 -2.43 -9.38
C SER A 153 14.08 -1.75 -8.03
N ALA A 154 14.75 -2.39 -7.07
CA ALA A 154 14.86 -1.89 -5.70
C ALA A 154 15.40 -0.46 -5.60
N GLN A 155 16.50 -0.15 -6.31
CA GLN A 155 17.08 1.19 -6.28
C GLN A 155 16.19 2.21 -6.98
N ARG A 156 15.51 1.81 -8.08
CA ARG A 156 14.55 2.67 -8.79
C ARG A 156 13.37 3.04 -7.90
N ALA A 157 12.86 2.08 -7.11
CA ALA A 157 11.78 2.34 -6.15
C ALA A 157 12.20 3.33 -5.05
N VAL A 158 13.40 3.13 -4.48
CA VAL A 158 13.98 4.05 -3.49
C VAL A 158 14.15 5.46 -4.08
N ASP A 159 14.70 5.57 -5.29
CA ASP A 159 14.95 6.85 -5.94
C ASP A 159 13.65 7.58 -6.32
N ALA A 160 12.60 6.83 -6.71
CA ALA A 160 11.29 7.39 -7.01
C ALA A 160 10.58 7.98 -5.77
N LEU A 161 10.85 7.45 -4.57
CA LEU A 161 10.27 7.93 -3.32
C LEU A 161 11.01 9.16 -2.75
N LYS A 162 12.33 9.29 -2.98
CA LYS A 162 13.17 10.38 -2.44
C LYS A 162 12.56 11.80 -2.56
N PRO A 163 12.03 12.23 -3.73
CA PRO A 163 11.50 13.58 -3.88
C PRO A 163 10.31 13.91 -2.97
N TYR A 164 9.64 12.89 -2.42
CA TYR A 164 8.43 13.04 -1.61
C TYR A 164 8.70 13.07 -0.11
N PHE A 165 9.95 12.85 0.31
CA PHE A 165 10.34 12.88 1.72
C PHE A 165 11.48 13.88 1.97
N PRO A 166 11.26 15.19 1.70
CA PRO A 166 12.27 16.20 1.94
C PRO A 166 12.66 16.21 3.42
N GLY A 167 13.97 16.28 3.69
CA GLY A 167 14.52 16.24 5.05
C GLY A 167 14.58 14.86 5.69
N ARG A 168 14.20 13.78 4.98
CA ARG A 168 14.38 12.40 5.43
C ARG A 168 15.36 11.64 4.55
N ASN A 169 16.07 10.69 5.15
CA ASN A 169 16.89 9.73 4.42
C ASN A 169 16.01 8.60 3.91
N VAL A 170 15.91 8.40 2.60
CA VAL A 170 15.21 7.24 2.02
C VAL A 170 16.23 6.15 1.70
N VAL A 171 16.12 5.01 2.39
CA VAL A 171 17.07 3.90 2.32
C VAL A 171 16.37 2.59 2.00
N GLY A 172 16.99 1.75 1.17
CA GLY A 172 16.51 0.40 0.90
C GLY A 172 17.18 -0.62 1.82
N LEU A 173 16.42 -1.49 2.48
CA LEU A 173 16.95 -2.59 3.31
C LEU A 173 16.34 -3.95 2.90
N PRO A 174 17.13 -5.04 2.90
CA PRO A 174 16.62 -6.37 2.55
C PRO A 174 15.48 -6.82 3.47
N SER A 175 14.40 -7.34 2.89
CA SER A 175 13.21 -7.79 3.64
C SER A 175 12.77 -9.22 3.30
N ARG A 176 13.58 -9.99 2.54
CA ARG A 176 13.21 -11.36 2.11
C ARG A 176 12.82 -12.29 3.28
N HIS A 177 13.54 -12.23 4.40
CA HIS A 177 13.25 -13.05 5.58
C HIS A 177 12.04 -12.57 6.39
N ILE A 178 11.62 -11.31 6.24
CA ILE A 178 10.37 -10.84 6.84
C ILE A 178 9.21 -11.28 5.94
N LEU A 179 9.40 -11.21 4.61
CA LEU A 179 8.42 -11.64 3.62
C LEU A 179 8.05 -13.12 3.74
N SER A 180 8.96 -14.00 4.18
CA SER A 180 8.60 -15.40 4.46
C SER A 180 7.57 -15.55 5.59
N GLY A 181 7.40 -14.53 6.44
CA GLY A 181 6.32 -14.44 7.43
C GLY A 181 5.07 -13.73 6.92
N GLY A 182 5.03 -13.32 5.64
CA GLY A 182 3.88 -12.71 4.98
C GLY A 182 3.93 -11.17 4.85
N GLY A 183 4.86 -10.48 5.51
CA GLY A 183 4.84 -9.00 5.57
C GLY A 183 6.20 -8.34 5.30
N SER A 184 6.29 -7.05 5.60
CA SER A 184 7.54 -6.29 5.52
C SER A 184 7.62 -5.25 6.66
N PHE A 185 8.45 -4.22 6.50
CA PHE A 185 8.70 -3.24 7.56
C PHE A 185 7.44 -2.55 8.07
N HIS A 186 6.49 -2.19 7.20
CA HIS A 186 5.24 -1.57 7.67
C HIS A 186 4.43 -2.52 8.56
N CYS A 187 4.27 -3.78 8.14
CA CYS A 187 3.46 -4.77 8.85
C CYS A 187 3.95 -5.08 10.28
N ILE A 188 5.23 -4.89 10.58
CA ILE A 188 5.83 -5.17 11.89
C ILE A 188 6.02 -3.92 12.75
N THR A 189 5.43 -2.79 12.35
CA THR A 189 5.57 -1.49 13.03
C THR A 189 4.23 -0.83 13.28
N GLN A 190 4.19 0.04 14.30
CA GLN A 190 3.07 0.91 14.58
C GLN A 190 3.60 2.22 15.18
N GLN A 191 3.34 3.34 14.51
CA GLN A 191 3.75 4.65 15.00
C GLN A 191 2.89 5.11 16.17
N GLN A 192 3.52 5.74 17.16
CA GLN A 192 2.84 6.53 18.18
C GLN A 192 3.09 8.01 17.87
N PRO A 193 2.07 8.77 17.47
CA PRO A 193 2.19 10.23 17.34
C PRO A 193 2.67 10.89 18.63
N ALA A 194 3.33 12.04 18.51
CA ALA A 194 3.90 12.80 19.63
C ALA A 194 2.84 13.34 20.60
#